data_AF-A0A838G623-F1
#
_entry.id   AF-A0A838G623-F1
#
_cell.length_a   1.000
_cell.length_b   1.000
_cell.length_c   1.000
_cell.angle_alpha   90.00
_cell.angle_beta   90.00
_cell.angle_gamma   90.00
#
_symmetry.space_group_name_H-M   'P 1'
#
loop_
_entity.id
_entity.type
_entity.pdbx_description
1 polymer ?
#
loop_
_entity_poly.entity_id
_entity_poly.type
_entity_poly.pdbx_seq_one_letter_code
_entity_poly.pdbx_strand_id
1 'polypeptide(L)'
;DEIEAELGRMYETTHTDGRKGRIEYTVWSEVFTCPSCTGEVVFTDAALDLETFRVADSLTCPHCGAQSTKERMDLAFESFLDIATGEVATRPRRVAVLINYKVGKDRFTKRSDRRDAEVLERIAADPLPAELPTIPLPDCQMARVGRMRTTNTSAVHFMFLPRAVHALAGLWRKANACPDERIRHMLLYFVEQAIWGMSIMNRYREIQYGRPGGSQVNNYMSGVYYVASSFSEVSPWYILEAKLKRLVGAFANDYAK
;
A
#
# COMPACT_ATOMS: atom_id res chain seq x y z
N ASP A 1 -17.23 8.60 -8.93
CA ASP A 1 -17.72 9.87 -8.35
C ASP A 1 -18.13 9.74 -6.90
N GLU A 2 -18.97 8.80 -6.50
CA GLU A 2 -19.34 8.67 -5.08
C GLU A 2 -18.15 8.38 -4.14
N ILE A 3 -17.26 7.47 -4.55
CA ILE A 3 -16.01 7.18 -3.81
C ILE A 3 -15.10 8.41 -3.75
N GLU A 4 -15.13 9.25 -4.78
CA GLU A 4 -14.38 10.51 -4.79
C GLU A 4 -14.89 11.46 -3.72
N ALA A 5 -16.21 11.66 -3.67
CA ALA A 5 -16.82 12.55 -2.69
C ALA A 5 -16.59 12.06 -1.25
N GLU A 6 -16.63 10.75 -1.01
CA GLU A 6 -16.50 10.16 0.33
C GLU A 6 -15.03 10.06 0.79
N LEU A 7 -14.13 9.60 -0.07
CA LEU A 7 -12.78 9.18 0.30
C LEU A 7 -11.67 9.98 -0.38
N GLY A 8 -11.99 10.86 -1.33
CA GLY A 8 -11.01 11.65 -2.09
C GLY A 8 -10.01 12.38 -1.20
N ARG A 9 -10.48 12.95 -0.08
CA ARG A 9 -9.65 13.64 0.93
C ARG A 9 -8.50 12.80 1.49
N MET A 10 -8.62 11.47 1.49
CA MET A 10 -7.57 10.55 1.99
C MET A 10 -6.41 10.39 1.01
N TYR A 11 -6.63 10.78 -0.24
CA TYR A 11 -5.70 10.65 -1.35
C TYR A 11 -5.35 12.02 -1.96
N GLU A 12 -5.41 13.07 -1.15
CA GLU A 12 -4.91 14.40 -1.49
C GLU A 12 -3.54 14.64 -0.85
N THR A 13 -2.67 15.35 -1.55
CA THR A 13 -1.43 15.92 -1.01
C THR A 13 -1.26 17.36 -1.52
N THR A 14 -0.31 18.12 -0.97
CA THR A 14 -0.01 19.50 -1.40
C THR A 14 1.15 19.50 -2.40
N HIS A 15 0.93 20.10 -3.58
CA HIS A 15 1.98 20.38 -4.57
C HIS A 15 2.87 21.54 -4.12
N THR A 16 4.03 21.71 -4.74
CA THR A 16 5.04 22.73 -4.35
C THR A 16 4.53 24.17 -4.43
N ASP A 17 3.52 24.44 -5.25
CA ASP A 17 2.87 25.75 -5.39
C ASP A 17 1.58 25.91 -4.56
N GLY A 18 1.28 24.94 -3.70
CA GLY A 18 0.10 24.94 -2.83
C GLY A 18 -1.17 24.35 -3.45
N ARG A 19 -1.18 23.98 -4.74
CA ARG A 19 -2.32 23.25 -5.34
C ARG A 19 -2.49 21.87 -4.72
N LYS A 20 -3.72 21.37 -4.74
CA LYS A 20 -4.02 19.98 -4.35
C LYS A 20 -3.58 19.01 -5.44
N GLY A 21 -2.83 17.99 -5.05
CA GLY A 21 -2.43 16.87 -5.88
C GLY A 21 -3.18 15.60 -5.49
N ARG A 22 -3.58 14.79 -6.49
CA ARG A 22 -4.20 13.49 -6.28
C ARG A 22 -3.16 12.39 -6.22
N ILE A 23 -3.08 11.68 -5.10
CA ILE A 23 -2.14 10.57 -4.90
C ILE A 23 -2.49 9.41 -5.86
N GLU A 24 -1.51 8.99 -6.66
CA GLU A 24 -1.58 7.73 -7.41
C GLU A 24 -1.12 6.57 -6.52
N TYR A 25 -0.02 6.75 -5.78
CA TYR A 25 0.44 5.79 -4.78
C TYR A 25 1.36 6.43 -3.73
N THR A 26 1.46 5.79 -2.57
CA THR A 26 2.41 6.11 -1.51
C THR A 26 3.35 4.92 -1.32
N VAL A 27 4.65 5.18 -1.31
CA VAL A 27 5.68 4.19 -1.00
C VAL A 27 5.86 4.14 0.51
N TRP A 28 5.71 2.95 1.06
CA TRP A 28 5.94 2.66 2.46
C TRP A 28 7.22 1.86 2.62
N SER A 29 7.96 2.16 3.68
CA SER A 29 9.23 1.52 3.99
C SER A 29 9.23 0.98 5.41
N GLU A 30 9.73 -0.23 5.59
CA GLU A 30 10.00 -0.78 6.92
C GLU A 30 11.22 -0.10 7.56
N VAL A 31 11.15 0.04 8.87
CA VAL A 31 12.24 0.56 9.69
C VAL A 31 13.03 -0.61 10.28
N PHE A 32 14.35 -0.53 10.20
CA PHE A 32 15.30 -1.50 10.75
C PHE A 32 16.10 -0.88 11.89
N THR A 33 16.65 -1.72 12.76
CA THR A 33 17.52 -1.31 13.86
C THR A 33 18.96 -1.62 13.49
N CYS A 34 19.85 -0.62 13.59
CA CYS A 34 21.27 -0.81 13.34
C CYS A 34 21.90 -1.70 14.42
N PRO A 35 22.63 -2.77 14.05
CA PRO A 35 23.27 -3.66 15.02
C PRO A 35 24.42 -3.00 15.79
N SER A 36 24.98 -1.90 15.27
CA SER A 36 26.13 -1.22 15.87
C SER A 36 25.74 -0.14 16.86
N CYS A 37 24.70 0.65 16.57
CA CYS A 37 24.33 1.80 17.40
C CYS A 37 22.87 1.79 17.85
N THR A 38 22.09 0.77 17.50
CA THR A 38 20.63 0.65 17.77
C THR A 38 19.77 1.76 17.17
N GLY A 39 20.36 2.63 16.34
CA GLY A 39 19.64 3.69 15.64
C GLY A 39 18.73 3.14 14.55
N GLU A 40 17.59 3.80 14.35
CA GLU A 40 16.60 3.41 13.36
C GLU A 40 17.04 3.78 11.94
N VAL A 41 16.86 2.85 11.01
CA VAL A 41 17.24 2.98 9.61
C VAL A 41 16.02 2.71 8.74
N VAL A 42 15.55 3.73 8.03
CA VAL A 42 14.46 3.59 7.05
C VAL A 42 15.03 2.88 5.83
N PHE A 43 14.51 1.69 5.50
CA PHE A 43 15.10 0.83 4.48
C PHE A 43 15.21 1.53 3.12
N THR A 44 14.15 2.18 2.67
CA THR A 44 14.12 2.82 1.35
C THR A 44 15.06 4.02 1.29
N ASP A 45 15.18 4.81 2.36
CA ASP A 45 16.11 5.94 2.37
C ASP A 45 17.58 5.49 2.39
N ALA A 46 17.88 4.38 3.06
CA ALA A 46 19.23 3.84 3.14
C ALA A 46 19.63 2.99 1.92
N ALA A 47 18.66 2.37 1.25
CA ALA A 47 18.90 1.41 0.18
C ALA A 47 18.68 1.97 -1.22
N LEU A 48 17.72 2.90 -1.40
CA LEU A 48 17.33 3.36 -2.73
C LEU A 48 18.15 4.59 -3.14
N ASP A 49 18.94 4.41 -4.19
CA ASP A 49 19.51 5.53 -4.93
C ASP A 49 18.41 6.15 -5.81
N LEU A 50 18.08 7.43 -5.58
CA LEU A 50 17.02 8.13 -6.31
C LEU A 50 17.45 8.58 -7.72
N GLU A 51 18.74 8.58 -8.04
CA GLU A 51 19.25 8.88 -9.37
C GLU A 51 19.26 7.62 -10.24
N THR A 52 19.77 6.51 -9.70
CA THR A 52 19.91 5.24 -10.44
C THR A 52 18.72 4.30 -10.28
N PHE A 53 17.85 4.54 -9.29
CA PHE A 53 16.73 3.69 -8.88
C PHE A 53 17.15 2.26 -8.50
N ARG A 54 18.43 2.08 -8.15
CA ARG A 54 18.97 0.79 -7.70
C ARG A 54 18.88 0.68 -6.18
N VAL A 55 18.61 -0.52 -5.72
CA VAL A 55 18.65 -0.89 -4.31
C VAL A 55 20.06 -1.40 -4.01
N ALA A 56 20.74 -0.78 -3.05
CA ALA A 56 22.08 -1.19 -2.64
C ALA A 56 22.04 -2.53 -1.86
N ASP A 57 23.06 -3.36 -2.08
CA ASP A 57 23.24 -4.62 -1.34
C ASP A 57 23.67 -4.40 0.13
N SER A 58 24.29 -3.24 0.41
CA SER A 58 24.67 -2.81 1.74
C SER A 58 23.96 -1.50 2.11
N LEU A 59 23.51 -1.43 3.36
CA LEU A 59 22.85 -0.27 3.96
C LEU A 59 23.86 0.45 4.84
N THR A 60 23.98 1.76 4.64
CA THR A 60 24.80 2.61 5.52
C THR A 60 23.90 3.24 6.58
N CYS A 61 24.20 3.00 7.85
CA CYS A 61 23.46 3.60 8.95
C CYS A 61 23.67 5.13 8.98
N PRO A 62 22.60 5.95 8.97
CA PRO A 62 22.74 7.41 8.98
C PRO A 62 23.21 7.95 10.34
N HIS A 63 23.18 7.15 11.41
CA HIS A 63 23.53 7.59 12.76
C HIS A 63 25.01 7.35 13.11
N CYS A 64 25.59 6.24 12.67
CA CYS A 64 26.96 5.86 13.02
C CYS A 64 27.86 5.52 11.82
N GLY A 65 27.32 5.53 10.59
CA GLY A 65 28.07 5.20 9.38
C GLY A 65 28.38 3.71 9.20
N ALA A 66 27.98 2.83 10.12
CA ALA A 66 28.19 1.40 9.98
C ALA A 66 27.47 0.85 8.74
N GLN A 67 28.16 0.00 7.99
CA GLN A 67 27.59 -0.72 6.86
C GLN A 67 27.14 -2.11 7.29
N SER A 68 25.92 -2.48 6.90
CA SER A 68 25.36 -3.81 7.16
C SER A 68 24.52 -4.28 5.98
N THR A 69 24.34 -5.59 5.83
CA THR A 69 23.30 -6.10 4.92
C THR A 69 21.96 -6.08 5.64
N LYS A 70 20.87 -6.08 4.87
CA LYS A 70 19.51 -6.11 5.40
C LYS A 70 19.26 -7.31 6.32
N GLU A 71 19.82 -8.47 5.99
CA GLU A 71 19.65 -9.73 6.73
C GLU A 71 20.33 -9.71 8.11
N ARG A 72 21.28 -8.79 8.32
CA ARG A 72 21.99 -8.60 9.58
C ARG A 72 21.37 -7.49 10.46
N MET A 73 20.28 -6.88 10.01
CA MET A 73 19.53 -5.88 10.77
C MET A 73 18.22 -6.48 11.26
N ASP A 74 17.80 -6.08 12.45
CA ASP A 74 16.51 -6.46 12.99
C ASP A 74 15.43 -5.48 12.53
N LEU A 75 14.20 -5.97 12.31
CA LEU A 75 13.04 -5.10 12.10
C LEU A 75 12.74 -4.34 13.38
N ALA A 76 12.52 -3.04 13.26
CA ALA A 76 11.91 -2.27 14.33
C ALA A 76 10.41 -2.60 14.39
N PHE A 77 9.90 -2.93 15.57
CA PHE A 77 8.49 -3.22 15.79
C PHE A 77 7.82 -2.09 16.57
N GLU A 78 6.55 -1.85 16.25
CA GLU A 78 5.66 -1.01 17.04
C GLU A 78 4.52 -1.86 17.62
N SER A 79 4.05 -1.46 18.80
CA SER A 79 2.84 -2.01 19.40
C SER A 79 1.64 -1.16 19.01
N PHE A 80 0.52 -1.80 18.69
CA PHE A 80 -0.73 -1.11 18.36
C PHE A 80 -1.92 -1.87 18.96
N LEU A 81 -3.01 -1.17 19.23
CA LEU A 81 -4.27 -1.78 19.63
C LEU A 81 -4.97 -2.32 18.38
N ASP A 82 -5.17 -3.64 18.30
CA ASP A 82 -6.01 -4.23 17.26
C ASP A 82 -7.47 -3.96 17.59
N ILE A 83 -8.08 -3.01 16.87
CA ILE A 83 -9.49 -2.62 17.07
C ILE A 83 -10.45 -3.80 16.86
N ALA A 84 -10.07 -4.81 16.08
CA ALA A 84 -10.92 -5.97 15.84
C ALA A 84 -11.04 -6.89 17.06
N THR A 85 -9.98 -7.01 17.88
CA THR A 85 -9.93 -7.93 19.03
C THR A 85 -9.91 -7.21 20.36
N GLY A 86 -9.54 -5.92 20.39
CA GLY A 86 -9.28 -5.16 21.61
C GLY A 86 -7.93 -5.48 22.27
N GLU A 87 -7.08 -6.29 21.63
CA GLU A 87 -5.79 -6.72 22.17
C GLU A 87 -4.64 -5.91 21.62
N VAL A 88 -3.54 -5.82 22.37
CA VAL A 88 -2.29 -5.23 21.88
C VAL A 88 -1.58 -6.24 20.98
N ALA A 89 -1.35 -5.85 19.73
CA ALA A 89 -0.57 -6.59 18.76
C ALA A 89 0.72 -5.84 18.41
N THR A 90 1.65 -6.53 17.75
CA THR A 90 2.90 -5.92 17.26
C THR A 90 3.04 -6.11 15.77
N ARG A 91 3.59 -5.10 15.09
CA ARG A 91 3.89 -5.16 13.66
C ARG A 91 5.18 -4.42 13.35
N PRO A 92 5.85 -4.70 12.22
CA PRO A 92 6.97 -3.89 11.78
C PRO A 92 6.55 -2.44 11.65
N ARG A 93 7.36 -1.54 12.21
CA ARG A 93 7.19 -0.11 12.04
C ARG A 93 7.40 0.24 10.57
N ARG A 94 6.47 1.02 10.02
CA ARG A 94 6.45 1.42 8.61
C ARG A 94 6.25 2.92 8.51
N VAL A 95 6.99 3.55 7.60
CA VAL A 95 6.89 4.98 7.34
C VAL A 95 6.60 5.24 5.87
N ALA A 96 5.74 6.22 5.58
CA ALA A 96 5.55 6.71 4.22
C ALA A 96 6.78 7.53 3.81
N VAL A 97 7.45 7.16 2.73
CA VAL A 97 8.71 7.79 2.31
C VAL A 97 8.55 8.66 1.07
N LEU A 98 7.81 8.18 0.08
CA LEU A 98 7.58 8.87 -1.20
C LEU A 98 6.10 8.85 -1.55
N ILE A 99 5.63 9.93 -2.16
CA ILE A 99 4.26 10.06 -2.65
C ILE A 99 4.33 10.42 -4.12
N ASN A 100 3.73 9.58 -4.96
CA ASN A 100 3.49 9.89 -6.36
C ASN A 100 2.06 10.40 -6.53
N TYR A 101 1.92 11.53 -7.21
CA TYR A 101 0.65 12.23 -7.32
C TYR A 101 0.54 12.99 -8.65
N LYS A 102 -0.69 13.41 -8.97
CA LYS A 102 -1.01 14.20 -10.16
C LYS A 102 -1.55 15.56 -9.81
N VAL A 103 -1.20 16.56 -10.61
CA VAL A 103 -1.87 17.86 -10.67
C VAL A 103 -2.32 18.07 -12.11
N GLY A 104 -3.64 17.98 -12.34
CA GLY A 104 -4.16 17.92 -13.71
C GLY A 104 -3.67 16.67 -14.44
N LYS A 105 -2.91 16.85 -15.52
CA LYS A 105 -2.35 15.73 -16.32
C LYS A 105 -0.93 15.36 -15.92
N ASP A 106 -0.24 16.24 -15.20
CA ASP A 106 1.18 16.08 -14.89
C ASP A 106 1.38 15.26 -13.63
N ARG A 107 2.44 14.47 -13.62
CA ARG A 107 2.82 13.57 -12.53
C ARG A 107 4.04 14.10 -11.80
N PHE A 108 4.00 14.00 -10.49
CA PHE A 108 5.05 14.45 -9.60
C PHE A 108 5.32 13.38 -8.54
N THR A 109 6.53 13.41 -8.01
CA THR A 109 6.92 12.62 -6.85
C THR A 109 7.51 13.58 -5.82
N LYS A 110 7.12 13.43 -4.55
CA LYS A 110 7.72 14.15 -3.43
C LYS A 110 8.04 13.19 -2.29
N ARG A 111 8.89 13.62 -1.35
CA ARG A 111 9.00 12.98 -0.04
C ARG A 111 7.73 13.24 0.76
N SER A 112 7.27 12.24 1.50
CA SER A 112 6.15 12.42 2.44
C SER A 112 6.53 13.48 3.46
N ASP A 113 5.63 14.42 3.72
CA ASP A 113 5.84 15.48 4.70
C ASP A 113 4.94 15.31 5.93
N ARG A 114 5.05 16.25 6.87
CA ARG A 114 4.28 16.23 8.12
C ARG A 114 2.77 16.30 7.90
N ARG A 115 2.30 17.03 6.89
CA ARG A 115 0.85 17.12 6.60
C ARG A 115 0.33 15.78 6.05
N ASP A 116 1.14 15.11 5.22
CA ASP A 116 0.79 13.78 4.73
C ASP A 116 0.69 12.77 5.90
N ALA A 117 1.63 12.84 6.85
CA ALA A 117 1.61 12.01 8.06
C ALA A 117 0.36 12.27 8.93
N GLU A 118 0.01 13.52 9.18
CA GLU A 118 -1.21 13.90 9.94
C GLU A 118 -2.50 13.35 9.30
N VAL A 119 -2.56 13.32 7.97
CA VAL A 119 -3.70 12.73 7.24
C VAL A 119 -3.75 11.21 7.48
N LEU A 120 -2.61 10.52 7.39
CA LEU A 120 -2.53 9.07 7.62
C LEU A 120 -2.87 8.70 9.07
N GLU A 121 -2.38 9.46 10.04
CA GLU A 121 -2.70 9.29 11.47
C GLU A 121 -4.20 9.44 11.73
N ARG A 122 -4.84 10.47 11.16
CA ARG A 122 -6.29 10.65 11.25
C ARG A 122 -7.06 9.47 10.66
N ILE A 123 -6.65 8.97 9.49
CA ILE A 123 -7.31 7.81 8.87
C ILE A 123 -7.10 6.55 9.72
N ALA A 124 -5.92 6.37 10.32
CA ALA A 124 -5.64 5.24 11.19
C ALA A 124 -6.45 5.25 12.50
N ALA A 125 -6.94 6.42 12.92
CA ALA A 125 -7.81 6.59 14.08
C ALA A 125 -9.30 6.40 13.77
N ASP A 126 -9.69 6.36 12.50
CA ASP A 126 -11.09 6.11 12.11
C ASP A 126 -11.48 4.65 12.45
N PRO A 127 -12.75 4.38 12.82
CA PRO A 127 -13.20 3.02 13.11
C PRO A 127 -13.07 2.09 11.90
N LEU A 128 -12.74 0.82 12.16
CA LEU A 128 -12.68 -0.19 11.10
C LEU A 128 -14.05 -0.32 10.39
N PRO A 129 -14.10 -0.33 9.05
CA PRO A 129 -15.33 -0.61 8.31
C PRO A 129 -15.87 -2.01 8.62
N ALA A 130 -17.20 -2.13 8.70
CA ALA A 130 -17.87 -3.40 8.97
C ALA A 130 -17.62 -4.47 7.88
N GLU A 131 -17.28 -4.04 6.66
CA GLU A 131 -16.98 -4.93 5.54
C GLU A 131 -15.60 -5.58 5.62
N LEU A 132 -14.70 -5.12 6.50
CA LEU A 132 -13.35 -5.66 6.60
C LEU A 132 -13.35 -7.03 7.30
N PRO A 133 -12.85 -8.09 6.65
CA PRO A 133 -12.69 -9.38 7.32
C PRO A 133 -11.57 -9.28 8.38
N THR A 134 -11.93 -9.58 9.62
CA THR A 134 -11.00 -9.61 10.77
C THR A 134 -10.57 -11.02 11.15
N ILE A 135 -10.72 -11.96 10.21
CA ILE A 135 -10.44 -13.38 10.45
C ILE A 135 -8.94 -13.66 10.54
N PRO A 136 -8.50 -14.47 11.53
CA PRO A 136 -7.13 -14.99 11.57
C PRO A 136 -6.80 -15.78 10.31
N LEU A 137 -5.54 -15.73 9.88
CA LEU A 137 -5.08 -16.58 8.79
C LEU A 137 -5.11 -18.04 9.25
N PRO A 138 -5.56 -18.96 8.38
CA PRO A 138 -5.48 -20.37 8.70
C PRO A 138 -4.03 -20.79 8.85
N ASP A 139 -3.83 -21.81 9.68
CA ASP A 139 -2.52 -22.39 9.87
C ASP A 139 -2.01 -23.00 8.56
N CYS A 140 -1.00 -22.36 7.96
CA CYS A 140 -0.45 -22.74 6.67
C CYS A 140 1.05 -22.48 6.64
N GLN A 141 1.76 -23.18 5.75
CA GLN A 141 3.22 -23.06 5.64
C GLN A 141 3.66 -21.59 5.47
N MET A 142 2.96 -20.82 4.63
CA MET A 142 3.30 -19.42 4.36
C MET A 142 3.18 -18.53 5.60
N ALA A 143 2.27 -18.81 6.54
CA ALA A 143 2.14 -18.06 7.79
C ALA A 143 3.24 -18.43 8.81
N ARG A 144 3.82 -19.64 8.72
CA ARG A 144 4.84 -20.14 9.66
C ARG A 144 6.28 -19.79 9.29
N VAL A 145 6.53 -19.33 8.06
CA VAL A 145 7.88 -19.05 7.56
C VAL A 145 7.95 -17.72 6.81
N GLY A 146 9.18 -17.31 6.49
CA GLY A 146 9.43 -16.19 5.60
C GLY A 146 8.86 -14.86 6.10
N ARG A 147 8.37 -14.06 5.16
CA ARG A 147 7.97 -12.68 5.43
C ARG A 147 6.68 -12.53 6.21
N MET A 148 5.72 -13.43 6.09
CA MET A 148 4.48 -13.35 6.89
C MET A 148 4.79 -13.53 8.38
N ARG A 149 5.61 -14.53 8.74
CA ARG A 149 6.05 -14.74 10.12
C ARG A 149 6.88 -13.57 10.65
N THR A 150 7.89 -13.13 9.90
CA THR A 150 8.78 -12.05 10.36
C THR A 150 8.10 -10.69 10.44
N THR A 151 6.94 -10.51 9.81
CA THR A 151 6.16 -9.27 9.89
C THR A 151 4.94 -9.37 10.80
N ASN A 152 4.79 -10.48 11.52
CA ASN A 152 3.61 -10.76 12.36
C ASN A 152 2.27 -10.58 11.62
N THR A 153 2.23 -10.87 10.30
CA THR A 153 0.99 -10.75 9.52
C THR A 153 0.16 -12.02 9.71
N SER A 154 -0.67 -12.05 10.76
CA SER A 154 -1.41 -13.24 11.23
C SER A 154 -2.92 -13.22 10.96
N ALA A 155 -3.47 -12.13 10.44
CA ALA A 155 -4.91 -12.00 10.14
C ALA A 155 -5.12 -11.22 8.82
N VAL A 156 -6.32 -11.34 8.24
CA VAL A 156 -6.65 -10.70 6.96
C VAL A 156 -6.54 -9.17 7.04
N HIS A 157 -7.04 -8.55 8.10
CA HIS A 157 -6.97 -7.09 8.29
C HIS A 157 -5.54 -6.58 8.45
N PHE A 158 -4.58 -7.42 8.86
CA PHE A 158 -3.16 -7.04 8.94
C PHE A 158 -2.48 -6.94 7.57
N MET A 159 -3.11 -7.44 6.51
CA MET A 159 -2.59 -7.34 5.14
C MET A 159 -2.84 -5.97 4.49
N PHE A 160 -3.54 -5.06 5.17
CA PHE A 160 -3.95 -3.79 4.59
C PHE A 160 -3.58 -2.62 5.49
N LEU A 161 -3.26 -1.48 4.87
CA LEU A 161 -3.15 -0.23 5.58
C LEU A 161 -4.53 0.39 5.81
N PRO A 162 -4.73 1.21 6.87
CA PRO A 162 -6.04 1.78 7.20
C PRO A 162 -6.70 2.49 6.01
N ARG A 163 -5.95 3.32 5.28
CA ARG A 163 -6.48 4.04 4.11
C ARG A 163 -6.96 3.08 2.99
N ALA A 164 -6.20 2.02 2.70
CA ALA A 164 -6.62 1.00 1.75
C ALA A 164 -7.88 0.23 2.22
N VAL A 165 -7.99 -0.05 3.52
CA VAL A 165 -9.18 -0.68 4.14
C VAL A 165 -10.43 0.16 3.89
N HIS A 166 -10.39 1.47 4.19
CA HIS A 166 -11.54 2.35 3.96
C HIS A 166 -11.93 2.43 2.49
N ALA A 167 -10.95 2.50 1.58
CA ALA A 167 -11.19 2.52 0.14
C ALA A 167 -11.87 1.23 -0.37
N LEU A 168 -11.33 0.06 0.00
CA LEU A 168 -11.89 -1.22 -0.41
C LEU A 168 -13.29 -1.44 0.19
N ALA A 169 -13.48 -1.11 1.47
CA ALA A 169 -14.79 -1.24 2.12
C ALA A 169 -15.84 -0.31 1.49
N GLY A 170 -15.50 0.96 1.22
CA GLY A 170 -16.39 1.90 0.54
C GLY A 170 -16.77 1.42 -0.87
N LEU A 171 -15.81 0.93 -1.64
CA LEU A 171 -16.04 0.33 -2.95
C LEU A 171 -16.97 -0.89 -2.86
N TRP A 172 -16.69 -1.80 -1.93
CA TRP A 172 -17.46 -3.02 -1.72
C TRP A 172 -18.91 -2.72 -1.30
N ARG A 173 -19.10 -1.79 -0.37
CA ARG A 173 -20.42 -1.35 0.10
C ARG A 173 -21.27 -0.81 -1.05
N LYS A 174 -20.71 0.08 -1.86
CA LYS A 174 -21.41 0.68 -3.01
C LYS A 174 -21.72 -0.34 -4.09
N ALA A 175 -20.79 -1.25 -4.38
CA ALA A 175 -21.04 -2.35 -5.29
C ALA A 175 -22.24 -3.19 -4.81
N ASN A 176 -22.28 -3.60 -3.54
CA ASN A 176 -23.38 -4.37 -2.96
C ASN A 176 -24.71 -3.63 -2.93
N ALA A 177 -24.70 -2.31 -2.74
CA ALA A 177 -25.91 -1.48 -2.72
C ALA A 177 -26.55 -1.29 -4.11
N CYS A 178 -25.89 -1.70 -5.19
CA CYS A 178 -26.46 -1.62 -6.53
C CYS A 178 -27.68 -2.55 -6.64
N PRO A 179 -28.89 -2.04 -6.95
CA PRO A 179 -30.11 -2.84 -6.93
C PRO A 179 -30.15 -3.87 -8.08
N ASP A 180 -29.66 -3.48 -9.25
CA ASP A 180 -29.55 -4.38 -10.41
C ASP A 180 -28.49 -5.45 -10.14
N GLU A 181 -28.93 -6.72 -10.13
CA GLU A 181 -28.08 -7.86 -9.79
C GLU A 181 -26.92 -8.07 -10.76
N ARG A 182 -27.16 -7.86 -12.06
CA ARG A 182 -26.13 -8.05 -13.09
C ARG A 182 -25.05 -6.98 -12.95
N ILE A 183 -25.46 -5.72 -12.76
CA ILE A 183 -24.52 -4.62 -12.53
C ILE A 183 -23.79 -4.82 -11.21
N ARG A 184 -24.48 -5.20 -10.13
CA ARG A 184 -23.88 -5.50 -8.83
C ARG A 184 -22.77 -6.54 -8.95
N HIS A 185 -23.01 -7.67 -9.62
CA HIS A 185 -21.97 -8.70 -9.81
C HIS A 185 -20.78 -8.19 -10.64
N MET A 186 -21.02 -7.37 -11.67
CA MET A 186 -19.94 -6.75 -12.42
C MET A 186 -19.12 -5.76 -11.58
N LEU A 187 -19.78 -4.98 -10.71
CA LEU A 187 -19.11 -4.08 -9.77
C LEU A 187 -18.30 -4.85 -8.73
N LEU A 188 -18.85 -5.92 -8.16
CA LEU A 188 -18.12 -6.77 -7.21
C LEU A 188 -16.89 -7.41 -7.85
N TYR A 189 -17.04 -7.98 -9.06
CA TYR A 189 -15.92 -8.47 -9.86
C TYR A 189 -14.87 -7.38 -10.05
N PHE A 190 -15.29 -6.17 -10.42
CA PHE A 190 -14.40 -5.04 -10.64
C PHE A 190 -13.63 -4.61 -9.38
N VAL A 191 -14.30 -4.56 -8.22
CA VAL A 191 -13.68 -4.20 -6.93
C VAL A 191 -12.71 -5.29 -6.48
N GLU A 192 -13.05 -6.57 -6.65
CA GLU A 192 -12.19 -7.70 -6.29
C GLU A 192 -10.80 -7.61 -6.93
N GLN A 193 -10.73 -7.06 -8.15
CA GLN A 193 -9.48 -6.86 -8.88
C GLN A 193 -8.48 -5.92 -8.19
N ALA A 194 -8.93 -5.10 -7.23
CA ALA A 194 -8.08 -4.18 -6.50
C ALA A 194 -7.52 -4.77 -5.20
N ILE A 195 -8.15 -5.82 -4.65
CA ILE A 195 -7.87 -6.32 -3.29
C ILE A 195 -6.38 -6.65 -3.12
N TRP A 196 -5.81 -7.47 -3.99
CA TRP A 196 -4.39 -7.85 -3.88
C TRP A 196 -3.44 -6.68 -4.10
N GLY A 197 -3.72 -5.82 -5.08
CA GLY A 197 -2.89 -4.67 -5.43
C GLY A 197 -2.90 -3.55 -4.38
N MET A 198 -3.93 -3.48 -3.53
CA MET A 198 -4.04 -2.51 -2.43
C MET A 198 -3.54 -3.07 -1.08
N SER A 199 -3.12 -4.34 -1.03
CA SER A 199 -2.51 -4.93 0.15
C SER A 199 -1.04 -4.51 0.33
N ILE A 200 -0.48 -4.73 1.53
CA ILE A 200 0.95 -4.54 1.82
C ILE A 200 1.87 -5.48 1.04
N MET A 201 1.32 -6.46 0.31
CA MET A 201 2.08 -7.37 -0.56
C MET A 201 2.37 -6.73 -1.92
N ASN A 202 1.77 -5.59 -2.25
CA ASN A 202 2.04 -4.88 -3.50
C ASN A 202 3.41 -4.19 -3.46
N ARG A 203 4.46 -4.94 -3.80
CA ARG A 203 5.85 -4.50 -3.71
C ARG A 203 6.08 -3.22 -4.52
N TYR A 204 6.90 -2.34 -3.98
CA TYR A 204 7.38 -1.20 -4.75
C TYR A 204 8.44 -1.71 -5.73
N ARG A 205 8.35 -1.30 -6.98
CA ARG A 205 9.28 -1.70 -8.04
C ARG A 205 9.76 -0.48 -8.81
N GLU A 206 10.94 -0.03 -8.46
CA GLU A 206 11.60 1.15 -9.01
C GLU A 206 12.15 0.90 -10.41
N ILE A 207 12.57 -0.34 -10.69
CA ILE A 207 13.02 -0.77 -12.00
C ILE A 207 12.12 -1.90 -12.51
N GLN A 208 11.51 -1.68 -13.68
CA GLN A 208 10.76 -2.69 -14.41
C GLN A 208 11.30 -2.81 -15.83
N TYR A 209 11.55 -4.05 -16.27
CA TYR A 209 12.09 -4.34 -17.61
C TYR A 209 13.38 -3.55 -17.92
N GLY A 210 14.24 -3.37 -16.92
CA GLY A 210 15.53 -2.68 -17.05
C GLY A 210 15.45 -1.15 -17.15
N ARG A 211 14.26 -0.55 -16.91
CA ARG A 211 14.07 0.90 -16.94
C ARG A 211 13.52 1.40 -15.60
N PRO A 212 13.97 2.58 -15.13
CA PRO A 212 13.32 3.25 -14.03
C PRO A 212 11.82 3.48 -14.29
N GLY A 213 11.03 3.31 -13.25
CA GLY A 213 9.57 3.42 -13.30
C GLY A 213 8.87 2.12 -13.70
N GLY A 214 7.62 2.26 -14.13
CA GLY A 214 6.71 1.16 -14.42
C GLY A 214 5.44 1.21 -13.56
N SER A 215 4.59 0.20 -13.72
CA SER A 215 3.32 0.13 -13.00
C SER A 215 3.55 -0.20 -11.53
N GLN A 216 3.06 0.61 -10.61
CA GLN A 216 3.07 0.26 -9.18
C GLN A 216 1.84 -0.54 -8.75
N VAL A 217 1.09 -1.09 -9.71
CA VAL A 217 -0.11 -1.90 -9.48
C VAL A 217 0.21 -3.38 -9.63
N ASN A 218 -0.29 -4.21 -8.72
CA ASN A 218 -0.26 -5.67 -8.76
C ASN A 218 1.15 -6.28 -8.86
N ASN A 219 2.11 -5.71 -8.11
CA ASN A 219 3.49 -6.19 -8.00
C ASN A 219 3.71 -7.25 -6.92
N TYR A 220 2.62 -7.81 -6.36
CA TYR A 220 2.68 -8.95 -5.46
C TYR A 220 3.26 -10.19 -6.16
N MET A 221 3.75 -11.15 -5.39
CA MET A 221 4.32 -12.39 -5.93
C MET A 221 3.22 -13.43 -6.14
N SER A 222 3.12 -13.99 -7.34
CA SER A 222 2.15 -15.05 -7.63
C SER A 222 2.43 -16.31 -6.81
N GLY A 223 1.38 -16.87 -6.22
CA GLY A 223 1.44 -18.15 -5.50
C GLY A 223 2.04 -18.10 -4.09
N VAL A 224 2.43 -16.92 -3.58
CA VAL A 224 2.99 -16.78 -2.23
C VAL A 224 2.53 -15.52 -1.52
N TYR A 225 2.37 -15.59 -0.20
CA TYR A 225 2.23 -14.40 0.65
C TYR A 225 3.60 -13.85 1.00
N TYR A 226 3.88 -12.64 0.52
CA TYR A 226 5.17 -12.00 0.70
C TYR A 226 5.00 -10.49 0.93
N VAL A 227 5.42 -10.03 2.11
CA VAL A 227 5.48 -8.61 2.47
C VAL A 227 6.92 -8.12 2.28
N ALA A 228 7.13 -7.28 1.26
CA ALA A 228 8.41 -6.64 1.02
C ALA A 228 8.70 -5.55 2.07
N SER A 229 9.97 -5.21 2.25
CA SER A 229 10.37 -4.09 3.12
C SER A 229 10.12 -2.71 2.51
N SER A 230 9.77 -2.68 1.22
CA SER A 230 9.19 -1.51 0.57
C SER A 230 7.98 -1.94 -0.27
N PHE A 231 6.87 -1.25 -0.13
CA PHE A 231 5.64 -1.55 -0.86
C PHE A 231 4.91 -0.28 -1.27
N SER A 232 4.08 -0.37 -2.31
CA SER A 232 3.27 0.72 -2.83
C SER A 232 1.83 0.56 -2.40
N GLU A 233 1.34 1.49 -1.60
CA GLU A 233 -0.07 1.66 -1.33
C GLU A 233 -0.69 2.49 -2.46
N VAL A 234 -1.37 1.84 -3.40
CA VAL A 234 -1.99 2.48 -4.56
C VAL A 234 -3.35 3.07 -4.21
N SER A 235 -3.73 4.17 -4.88
CA SER A 235 -5.08 4.71 -4.78
C SER A 235 -6.07 3.92 -5.62
N PRO A 236 -7.37 3.88 -5.24
CA PRO A 236 -8.39 3.14 -5.99
C PRO A 236 -8.48 3.62 -7.45
N TRP A 237 -8.25 4.90 -7.71
CA TRP A 237 -8.23 5.42 -9.08
C TRP A 237 -7.05 4.88 -9.89
N TYR A 238 -5.86 4.85 -9.31
CA TYR A 238 -4.66 4.37 -10.00
C TYR A 238 -4.76 2.90 -10.39
N ILE A 239 -5.29 2.04 -9.51
CA ILE A 239 -5.46 0.61 -9.79
C ILE A 239 -6.65 0.29 -10.72
N LEU A 240 -7.75 1.06 -10.64
CA LEU A 240 -9.01 0.67 -11.28
C LEU A 240 -9.38 1.48 -12.53
N GLU A 241 -9.00 2.74 -12.69
CA GLU A 241 -9.50 3.58 -13.82
C GLU A 241 -9.14 3.03 -15.19
N ALA A 242 -7.90 2.59 -15.39
CA ALA A 242 -7.47 2.00 -16.65
C ALA A 242 -8.17 0.66 -16.92
N LYS A 243 -8.58 -0.06 -15.87
CA LYS A 243 -9.38 -1.27 -16.00
C LYS A 243 -10.83 -0.93 -16.36
N LEU A 244 -11.43 0.07 -15.72
CA LEU A 244 -12.78 0.54 -16.05
C LEU A 244 -12.89 0.92 -17.52
N LYS A 245 -11.95 1.74 -18.03
CA LYS A 245 -11.93 2.14 -19.44
C LYS A 245 -11.89 0.95 -20.40
N ARG A 246 -11.09 -0.08 -20.07
CA ARG A 246 -11.01 -1.32 -20.87
C ARG A 246 -12.29 -2.14 -20.81
N LEU A 247 -12.90 -2.28 -19.63
CA LEU A 247 -14.16 -3.02 -19.48
C LEU A 247 -15.29 -2.32 -20.22
N VAL A 248 -15.43 -0.99 -20.07
CA VAL A 248 -16.40 -0.20 -20.83
C VAL A 248 -16.18 -0.38 -22.33
N GLY A 249 -14.94 -0.26 -22.81
CA GLY A 249 -14.64 -0.48 -24.24
C GLY A 249 -14.94 -1.89 -24.73
N ALA A 250 -14.68 -2.91 -23.91
CA ALA A 250 -14.94 -4.32 -24.26
C ALA A 250 -16.44 -4.64 -24.36
N PHE A 251 -17.26 -4.03 -23.49
CA PHE A 251 -18.71 -4.26 -23.42
C PHE A 251 -19.55 -3.20 -24.15
N ALA A 252 -18.94 -2.14 -24.68
CA ALA A 252 -19.64 -1.10 -25.46
C ALA A 252 -19.97 -1.55 -26.89
N ASN A 253 -19.26 -2.55 -27.41
CA ASN A 253 -19.55 -3.13 -28.72
C ASN A 253 -20.42 -4.37 -28.55
N ASP A 254 -21.52 -4.43 -29.29
CA ASP A 254 -22.36 -5.63 -29.39
C ASP A 254 -21.56 -6.76 -30.06
N TYR A 255 -20.79 -7.51 -29.26
CA TYR A 255 -20.26 -8.81 -29.66
C TYR A 255 -21.33 -9.91 -29.57
N ALA A 256 -22.55 -9.58 -29.15
CA ALA A 256 -23.72 -10.43 -29.23
C ALA A 256 -24.41 -10.20 -30.59
N LYS A 257 -24.01 -10.96 -31.59
CA LYS A 257 -24.88 -11.34 -32.72
C LYS A 257 -25.28 -12.80 -32.56
#